data_AF-A0A946WWL8-F1
#
_entry.id   AF-A0A946WWL8-F1
#
_cell.length_a   1.000
_cell.length_b   1.000
_cell.length_c   1.000
_cell.angle_alpha   90.00
_cell.angle_beta   90.00
_cell.angle_gamma   90.00
#
_symmetry.space_group_name_H-M   'P 1'
#
loop_
_entity.id
_entity.type
_entity.pdbx_description
1 polymer ?
#
loop_
_entity_poly.entity_id
_entity_poly.type
_entity_poly.pdbx_seq_one_letter_code
_entity_poly.pdbx_strand_id
1 'polypeptide(L)'
;MTFKYIRLIGAAAIMMVSASAFSQCLTCTPDYTCVADGYPVLCPEALPDGTTGEEYLATATFNMPSSVVDPGSGITATLESITVTSITGLPFGLTLTPSNPNGVYYPSNGEDYGCATICGTPLAAGEYFVNINVAVVASAFGITQNISESFSLPLTILQGAGGGNASFTANPTTGCSPLTVDVANSISGSGVSYSWDFGGPTSGTSLLFNILTDDYPAETTWLITDENGATVMSGGPYETGQTTYAESICVGAGNYTLSVNDSFGDGMQYGGVVGDYTLTDGDGSILAAIVPGGNFGPQALHSFSISPMSSPGGCIPTSSNPTVIYDTPGVYTLSLTTTVTELTLTGLNITTLSGGWDGDVEENLFWGAPDPFFVLEGDVTYTSDWVGDTETPNFTGLSIPLSYGGAYSVSFYDEDDVSDNDFLGTANFIASSPGEFVSNGGGTTATITVTETISAEFFDSEIITVFEGLEVWADIDGDGYGDLNFPVNGCDATNTTPYAFNSEDCNDNEAAIYPGAPGTFEGVDNNCDEIIEGDEELAIEGCMDPIASNYDPSATVSDDSCIYIECPGDFNSDGTITVNDLLELLAEFGCTEGCSTDMNGDNFVSVADLLSILAIFGTLCD
;
A
#
# COMPACT_ATOMS: atom_id res chain seq x y z
N MET A 1 -45.84 -51.02 -12.20
CA MET A 1 -45.66 -49.56 -12.22
C MET A 1 -44.26 -49.27 -11.69
N THR A 2 -43.25 -49.26 -12.56
CA THR A 2 -42.58 -48.06 -13.14
C THR A 2 -41.67 -47.29 -12.16
N PHE A 3 -40.36 -47.60 -12.22
CA PHE A 3 -39.20 -46.70 -12.42
C PHE A 3 -39.21 -45.26 -11.83
N LYS A 4 -38.19 -44.90 -11.02
CA LYS A 4 -37.02 -44.04 -11.43
C LYS A 4 -36.15 -43.56 -10.25
N TYR A 5 -34.84 -43.56 -10.49
CA TYR A 5 -33.78 -42.84 -9.78
C TYR A 5 -33.97 -41.32 -9.82
N ILE A 6 -33.62 -40.60 -8.73
CA ILE A 6 -33.11 -39.21 -8.79
C ILE A 6 -32.03 -39.02 -7.70
N ARG A 7 -30.83 -38.62 -8.14
CA ARG A 7 -29.77 -38.00 -7.34
C ARG A 7 -30.07 -36.50 -7.21
N LEU A 8 -29.86 -35.90 -6.04
CA LEU A 8 -29.62 -34.47 -5.81
C LEU A 8 -28.67 -34.39 -4.60
N ILE A 9 -27.36 -34.33 -4.82
CA ILE A 9 -26.54 -33.10 -4.80
C ILE A 9 -26.78 -32.33 -3.50
N GLY A 10 -25.91 -32.57 -2.51
CA GLY A 10 -25.76 -31.71 -1.35
C GLY A 10 -25.11 -30.41 -1.80
N ALA A 11 -25.86 -29.31 -1.70
CA ALA A 11 -25.31 -27.97 -1.80
C ALA A 11 -24.57 -27.69 -0.47
N ALA A 12 -23.24 -27.71 -0.51
CA ALA A 12 -22.42 -27.09 0.50
C ALA A 12 -22.68 -25.57 0.44
N ALA A 13 -23.18 -25.01 1.53
CA ALA A 13 -23.25 -23.57 1.71
C ALA A 13 -21.82 -23.04 1.85
N ILE A 14 -21.24 -22.60 0.72
CA ILE A 14 -20.04 -21.79 0.69
C ILE A 14 -20.45 -20.42 1.21
N MET A 15 -20.03 -20.10 2.43
CA MET A 15 -20.09 -18.76 2.99
C MET A 15 -19.03 -17.92 2.26
N MET A 16 -19.40 -17.33 1.12
CA MET A 16 -18.63 -16.26 0.49
C MET A 16 -18.82 -14.98 1.33
N VAL A 17 -17.79 -14.60 2.06
CA VAL A 17 -17.63 -13.22 2.53
C VAL A 17 -16.71 -12.54 1.53
N SER A 18 -17.30 -11.77 0.62
CA SER A 18 -16.64 -10.72 -0.17
C SER A 18 -17.68 -10.14 -1.13
N ALA A 19 -18.53 -9.28 -0.58
CA ALA A 19 -19.11 -8.20 -1.34
C ALA A 19 -18.65 -6.94 -0.63
N SER A 20 -17.74 -6.20 -1.26
CA SER A 20 -17.55 -4.78 -0.99
C SER A 20 -18.89 -4.12 -1.31
N ALA A 21 -19.76 -4.06 -0.30
CA ALA A 21 -20.92 -3.21 -0.36
C ALA A 21 -20.38 -1.79 -0.32
N PHE A 22 -20.35 -1.11 -1.47
CA PHE A 22 -20.31 0.34 -1.46
C PHE A 22 -21.51 0.79 -0.63
N SER A 23 -21.25 1.19 0.62
CA SER A 23 -22.27 1.81 1.47
C SER A 23 -22.74 3.05 0.73
N GLN A 24 -23.96 3.02 0.18
CA GLN A 24 -24.55 4.24 -0.35
C GLN A 24 -24.80 5.17 0.83
N CYS A 25 -24.40 6.44 0.72
CA CYS A 25 -24.60 7.42 1.78
C CYS A 25 -26.05 7.36 2.27
N LEU A 26 -26.25 7.29 3.59
CA LEU A 26 -27.59 7.32 4.15
C LEU A 26 -28.29 8.62 3.74
N THR A 27 -29.59 8.56 3.50
CA THR A 27 -30.38 9.79 3.27
C THR A 27 -30.39 10.61 4.54
N CYS A 28 -29.99 11.87 4.45
CA CYS A 28 -30.02 12.80 5.56
C CYS A 28 -31.45 13.25 5.92
N THR A 29 -31.60 13.81 7.12
CA THR A 29 -32.78 14.56 7.54
C THR A 29 -32.34 15.98 7.86
N PRO A 30 -33.01 17.03 7.35
CA PRO A 30 -32.63 18.41 7.63
C PRO A 30 -32.63 18.75 9.12
N ASP A 31 -31.61 19.48 9.57
CA ASP A 31 -31.60 20.10 10.88
C ASP A 31 -32.43 21.39 10.87
N TYR A 32 -33.66 21.33 11.39
CA TYR A 32 -34.56 22.47 11.46
C TYR A 32 -34.13 23.58 12.45
N THR A 33 -33.01 23.41 13.14
CA THR A 33 -32.39 24.50 13.92
C THR A 33 -31.48 25.39 13.06
N CYS A 34 -31.14 24.96 11.85
CA CYS A 34 -30.46 25.77 10.84
C CYS A 34 -31.43 26.79 10.25
N VAL A 35 -31.49 28.01 10.80
CA VAL A 35 -32.46 29.02 10.39
C VAL A 35 -31.75 30.20 9.73
N ALA A 36 -32.13 30.50 8.49
CA ALA A 36 -31.70 31.66 7.74
C ALA A 36 -32.15 32.97 8.40
N ASP A 37 -31.27 33.96 8.43
CA ASP A 37 -31.59 35.34 8.78
C ASP A 37 -31.59 36.20 7.51
N GLY A 38 -32.68 36.12 6.74
CA GLY A 38 -32.88 36.89 5.50
C GLY A 38 -32.21 36.33 4.25
N TYR A 39 -31.14 35.54 4.38
CA TYR A 39 -30.40 34.90 3.29
C TYR A 39 -30.23 33.40 3.50
N PRO A 40 -30.13 32.58 2.43
CA PRO A 40 -29.85 31.15 2.56
C PRO A 40 -28.61 30.88 3.42
N VAL A 41 -28.69 29.85 4.26
CA VAL A 41 -27.60 29.47 5.19
C VAL A 41 -27.32 27.97 5.12
N LEU A 42 -26.05 27.62 5.32
CA LEU A 42 -25.57 26.25 5.46
C LEU A 42 -25.16 25.97 6.90
N CYS A 43 -25.55 24.82 7.42
CA CYS A 43 -25.20 24.36 8.76
C CYS A 43 -24.69 22.91 8.72
N PRO A 44 -23.61 22.60 9.46
CA PRO A 44 -22.77 23.52 10.21
C PRO A 44 -21.97 24.46 9.29
N GLU A 45 -21.44 25.57 9.85
CA GLU A 45 -20.55 26.51 9.12
C GLU A 45 -19.24 25.87 8.67
N ALA A 46 -18.83 24.78 9.33
CA ALA A 46 -17.72 23.91 8.96
C ALA A 46 -18.11 22.46 9.26
N LEU A 47 -17.75 21.55 8.36
CA LEU A 47 -17.98 20.12 8.56
C LEU A 47 -17.10 19.60 9.71
N PRO A 48 -17.57 18.59 10.47
CA PRO A 48 -16.74 17.94 11.49
C PRO A 48 -15.44 17.41 10.88
N ASP A 49 -14.35 17.46 11.64
CA ASP A 49 -13.06 16.93 11.18
C ASP A 49 -13.16 15.42 10.89
N GLY A 50 -12.57 15.00 9.77
CA GLY A 50 -12.39 13.60 9.39
C GLY A 50 -10.98 13.09 9.71
N THR A 51 -10.72 11.82 9.46
CA THR A 51 -9.39 11.20 9.62
C THR A 51 -9.11 10.27 8.45
N THR A 52 -7.91 10.34 7.88
CA THR A 52 -7.53 9.49 6.73
C THR A 52 -7.68 8.01 7.05
N GLY A 53 -8.18 7.23 6.09
CA GLY A 53 -8.35 5.78 6.23
C GLY A 53 -9.53 5.33 7.10
N GLU A 54 -10.22 6.24 7.80
CA GLU A 54 -11.38 5.94 8.64
C GLU A 54 -12.71 6.29 7.94
N GLU A 55 -13.79 5.59 8.28
CA GLU A 55 -15.11 5.95 7.75
C GLU A 55 -15.53 7.35 8.24
N TYR A 56 -15.88 8.20 7.28
CA TYR A 56 -16.39 9.54 7.50
C TYR A 56 -17.89 9.58 7.18
N LEU A 57 -18.65 10.23 8.05
CA LEU A 57 -20.08 10.48 7.86
C LEU A 57 -20.46 11.82 8.49
N ALA A 58 -20.92 12.76 7.66
CA ALA A 58 -21.44 14.04 8.10
C ALA A 58 -22.69 14.43 7.32
N THR A 59 -23.45 15.38 7.86
CA THR A 59 -24.63 15.95 7.20
C THR A 59 -24.50 17.47 7.20
N ALA A 60 -24.67 18.06 6.02
CA ALA A 60 -24.88 19.50 5.85
C ALA A 60 -26.37 19.75 5.63
N THR A 61 -26.94 20.73 6.31
CA THR A 61 -28.31 21.22 6.12
C THR A 61 -28.24 22.60 5.48
N PHE A 62 -29.11 22.85 4.49
CA PHE A 62 -29.30 24.18 3.94
C PHE A 62 -30.73 24.63 4.22
N ASN A 63 -30.85 25.84 4.76
CA ASN A 63 -32.13 26.52 4.89
C ASN A 63 -32.21 27.64 3.85
N MET A 64 -33.26 27.58 3.04
CA MET A 64 -33.48 28.41 1.88
C MET A 64 -34.80 29.14 2.09
N PRO A 65 -34.80 30.42 2.53
CA PRO A 65 -36.05 31.13 2.75
C PRO A 65 -36.79 31.35 1.42
N SER A 66 -38.12 31.29 1.44
CA SER A 66 -38.97 31.54 0.26
C SER A 66 -38.79 32.93 -0.39
N SER A 67 -38.20 33.88 0.31
CA SER A 67 -37.82 35.18 -0.22
C SER A 67 -36.59 35.75 0.48
N VAL A 68 -35.85 36.58 -0.24
CA VAL A 68 -34.68 37.32 0.26
C VAL A 68 -34.93 38.82 0.07
N VAL A 69 -34.36 39.64 0.95
CA VAL A 69 -34.44 41.10 0.85
C VAL A 69 -33.06 41.65 0.58
N ASP A 70 -32.88 42.30 -0.57
CA ASP A 70 -31.62 42.95 -0.90
C ASP A 70 -31.37 44.15 0.04
N PRO A 71 -30.27 44.19 0.82
CA PRO A 71 -30.02 45.22 1.82
C PRO A 71 -29.68 46.58 1.19
N GLY A 72 -29.26 46.62 -0.07
CA GLY A 72 -28.96 47.86 -0.79
C GLY A 72 -30.22 48.59 -1.26
N SER A 73 -31.12 47.88 -1.93
CA SER A 73 -32.34 48.41 -2.56
C SER A 73 -33.59 48.26 -1.70
N GLY A 74 -33.59 47.36 -0.72
CA GLY A 74 -34.77 46.99 0.08
C GLY A 74 -35.81 46.18 -0.70
N ILE A 75 -35.48 45.73 -1.92
CA ILE A 75 -36.38 44.94 -2.76
C ILE A 75 -36.45 43.51 -2.22
N THR A 76 -37.67 42.97 -2.15
CA THR A 76 -37.91 41.56 -1.82
C THR A 76 -38.00 40.76 -3.11
N ALA A 77 -37.14 39.75 -3.24
CA ALA A 77 -37.16 38.76 -4.31
C ALA A 77 -37.66 37.41 -3.77
N THR A 78 -38.58 36.78 -4.49
CA THR A 78 -39.08 35.43 -4.20
C THR A 78 -38.11 34.41 -4.80
N LEU A 79 -37.70 33.40 -4.03
CA LEU A 79 -36.84 32.33 -4.54
C LEU A 79 -37.72 31.21 -5.14
N GLU A 80 -37.81 31.16 -6.46
CA GLU A 80 -38.67 30.21 -7.17
C GLU A 80 -38.05 28.81 -7.21
N SER A 81 -36.76 28.71 -7.54
CA SER A 81 -36.02 27.45 -7.48
C SER A 81 -34.53 27.65 -7.21
N ILE A 82 -33.93 26.67 -6.53
CA ILE A 82 -32.48 26.56 -6.34
C ILE A 82 -32.06 25.17 -6.81
N THR A 83 -31.16 25.12 -7.78
CA THR A 83 -30.66 23.87 -8.38
C THR A 83 -29.18 23.72 -8.07
N VAL A 84 -28.79 22.63 -7.42
CA VAL A 84 -27.39 22.24 -7.29
C VAL A 84 -26.88 21.83 -8.67
N THR A 85 -25.93 22.59 -9.20
CA THR A 85 -25.36 22.36 -10.54
C THR A 85 -24.15 21.45 -10.43
N SER A 86 -23.24 21.71 -9.49
CA SER A 86 -22.06 20.85 -9.26
C SER A 86 -21.55 20.93 -7.82
N ILE A 87 -20.77 19.93 -7.43
CA ILE A 87 -20.04 19.88 -6.15
C ILE A 87 -18.58 19.64 -6.47
N THR A 88 -17.69 20.53 -6.00
CA THR A 88 -16.24 20.42 -6.18
C THR A 88 -15.50 20.53 -4.84
N GLY A 89 -14.21 20.23 -4.82
CA GLY A 89 -13.39 20.34 -3.61
C GLY A 89 -13.65 19.27 -2.54
N LEU A 90 -14.33 18.18 -2.89
CA LEU A 90 -14.46 17.00 -2.02
C LEU A 90 -13.13 16.25 -1.93
N PRO A 91 -12.70 15.83 -0.73
CA PRO A 91 -11.56 14.92 -0.58
C PRO A 91 -11.77 13.61 -1.34
N PHE A 92 -10.70 13.05 -1.91
CA PHE A 92 -10.75 11.73 -2.53
C PHE A 92 -11.23 10.66 -1.55
N GLY A 93 -12.09 9.77 -2.05
CA GLY A 93 -12.74 8.73 -1.26
C GLY A 93 -13.97 9.18 -0.48
N LEU A 94 -14.30 10.48 -0.50
CA LEU A 94 -15.59 11.00 -0.03
C LEU A 94 -16.54 11.30 -1.20
N THR A 95 -17.83 11.19 -0.91
CA THR A 95 -18.92 11.56 -1.83
C THR A 95 -19.94 12.39 -1.09
N LEU A 96 -20.65 13.28 -1.80
CA LEU A 96 -21.74 14.08 -1.25
C LEU A 96 -23.04 13.74 -1.99
N THR A 97 -24.08 13.36 -1.25
CA THR A 97 -25.39 13.02 -1.79
C THR A 97 -26.48 13.92 -1.20
N PRO A 98 -27.15 14.76 -2.00
CA PRO A 98 -28.26 15.59 -1.52
C PRO A 98 -29.52 14.75 -1.20
N SER A 99 -30.36 15.26 -0.30
CA SER A 99 -31.65 14.65 0.05
C SER A 99 -32.63 14.61 -1.11
N ASN A 100 -32.56 15.61 -2.00
CA ASN A 100 -33.28 15.59 -3.26
C ASN A 100 -32.35 15.06 -4.37
N PRO A 101 -32.62 13.88 -4.95
CA PRO A 101 -31.77 13.29 -5.98
C PRO A 101 -31.64 14.13 -7.25
N ASN A 102 -32.62 14.98 -7.54
CA ASN A 102 -32.59 15.86 -8.70
C ASN A 102 -31.80 17.16 -8.43
N GLY A 103 -31.40 17.42 -7.18
CA GLY A 103 -30.68 18.64 -6.82
C GLY A 103 -31.49 19.93 -6.89
N VAL A 104 -32.78 19.88 -7.26
CA VAL A 104 -33.66 21.06 -7.42
C VAL A 104 -34.58 21.22 -6.21
N TYR A 105 -34.59 22.40 -5.61
CA TYR A 105 -35.43 22.77 -4.48
C TYR A 105 -36.33 23.96 -4.83
N TYR A 106 -37.56 24.00 -4.32
CA TYR A 106 -38.53 25.07 -4.59
C TYR A 106 -38.96 25.81 -3.30
N PRO A 107 -38.17 26.77 -2.80
CA PRO A 107 -38.47 27.49 -1.56
C PRO A 107 -39.82 28.20 -1.57
N SER A 108 -40.21 28.83 -2.68
CA SER A 108 -41.52 29.48 -2.82
C SER A 108 -42.71 28.52 -2.69
N ASN A 109 -42.49 27.21 -2.89
CA ASN A 109 -43.47 26.14 -2.73
C ASN A 109 -43.40 25.43 -1.37
N GLY A 110 -42.66 25.98 -0.40
CA GLY A 110 -42.56 25.47 0.96
C GLY A 110 -41.45 24.43 1.17
N GLU A 111 -40.53 24.26 0.23
CA GLU A 111 -39.30 23.48 0.42
C GLU A 111 -38.19 24.36 1.03
N ASP A 112 -38.45 24.89 2.23
CA ASP A 112 -37.54 25.83 2.90
C ASP A 112 -36.24 25.16 3.41
N TYR A 113 -36.15 23.82 3.36
CA TYR A 113 -35.03 23.05 3.89
C TYR A 113 -34.64 21.92 2.95
N GLY A 114 -33.34 21.65 2.87
CA GLY A 114 -32.80 20.39 2.39
C GLY A 114 -31.51 20.04 3.11
N CYS A 115 -30.95 18.89 2.79
CA CYS A 115 -29.69 18.46 3.37
C CYS A 115 -28.85 17.65 2.37
N ALA A 116 -27.60 17.41 2.71
CA ALA A 116 -26.69 16.54 1.98
C ALA A 116 -25.88 15.69 2.96
N THR A 117 -25.71 14.42 2.62
CA THR A 117 -24.84 13.49 3.37
C THR A 117 -23.48 13.45 2.68
N ILE A 118 -22.41 13.68 3.46
CA ILE A 118 -21.04 13.46 3.02
C ILE A 118 -20.59 12.13 3.66
N CYS A 119 -20.20 11.15 2.85
CA CYS A 119 -19.74 9.87 3.36
C CYS A 119 -18.64 9.23 2.52
N GLY A 120 -17.88 8.33 3.13
CA GLY A 120 -16.84 7.54 2.48
C GLY A 120 -15.61 7.38 3.38
N THR A 121 -14.45 7.16 2.79
CA THR A 121 -13.17 7.05 3.50
C THR A 121 -12.19 8.03 2.87
N PRO A 122 -11.79 9.11 3.56
CA PRO A 122 -10.91 10.11 2.96
C PRO A 122 -9.51 9.53 2.80
N LEU A 123 -8.91 9.76 1.63
CA LEU A 123 -7.62 9.17 1.24
C LEU A 123 -6.41 10.08 1.49
N ALA A 124 -6.62 11.36 1.80
CA ALA A 124 -5.52 12.30 2.02
C ALA A 124 -5.87 13.34 3.09
N ALA A 125 -4.89 13.63 3.95
CA ALA A 125 -5.02 14.66 4.99
C ALA A 125 -4.91 16.05 4.36
N GLY A 126 -5.55 17.05 4.97
CA GLY A 126 -5.53 18.41 4.46
C GLY A 126 -6.74 19.25 4.85
N GLU A 127 -6.72 20.51 4.44
CA GLU A 127 -7.86 21.42 4.53
C GLU A 127 -8.53 21.49 3.15
N TYR A 128 -9.84 21.28 3.14
CA TYR A 128 -10.65 21.22 1.94
C TYR A 128 -11.79 22.23 2.01
N PHE A 129 -12.17 22.75 0.84
CA PHE A 129 -13.30 23.63 0.66
C PHE A 129 -14.28 22.97 -0.29
N VAL A 130 -15.32 22.34 0.27
CA VAL A 130 -16.36 21.68 -0.52
C VAL A 130 -17.27 22.77 -1.08
N ASN A 131 -17.14 23.06 -2.37
CA ASN A 131 -17.89 24.11 -3.04
C ASN A 131 -19.15 23.51 -3.67
N ILE A 132 -20.31 24.02 -3.25
CA ILE A 132 -21.63 23.67 -3.79
C ILE A 132 -22.04 24.82 -4.70
N ASN A 133 -22.00 24.58 -6.01
CA ASN A 133 -22.43 25.55 -7.00
C ASN A 133 -23.92 25.37 -7.26
N VAL A 134 -24.66 26.48 -7.31
CA VAL A 134 -26.11 26.48 -7.51
C VAL A 134 -26.53 27.50 -8.58
N ALA A 135 -27.60 27.16 -9.29
CA ALA A 135 -28.36 28.09 -10.11
C ALA A 135 -29.65 28.45 -9.37
N VAL A 136 -29.89 29.74 -9.17
CA VAL A 136 -31.01 30.31 -8.44
C VAL A 136 -31.92 31.04 -9.42
N VAL A 137 -33.21 30.72 -9.41
CA VAL A 137 -34.24 31.48 -10.11
C VAL A 137 -34.98 32.30 -9.07
N ALA A 138 -34.84 33.63 -9.14
CA ALA A 138 -35.48 34.55 -8.21
C ALA A 138 -36.39 35.54 -8.96
N SER A 139 -37.53 35.89 -8.38
CA SER A 139 -38.50 36.80 -9.02
C SER A 139 -38.79 38.03 -8.15
N ALA A 140 -38.74 39.22 -8.73
CA ALA A 140 -39.15 40.46 -8.09
C ALA A 140 -40.01 41.29 -9.06
N PHE A 141 -41.12 41.85 -8.57
CA PHE A 141 -42.07 42.63 -9.38
C PHE A 141 -42.59 41.92 -10.65
N GLY A 142 -42.57 40.58 -10.67
CA GLY A 142 -43.00 39.78 -11.82
C GLY A 142 -41.93 39.56 -12.88
N ILE A 143 -40.70 40.00 -12.64
CA ILE A 143 -39.51 39.74 -13.46
C ILE A 143 -38.70 38.63 -12.79
N THR A 144 -38.24 37.65 -13.57
CA THR A 144 -37.42 36.52 -13.10
C THR A 144 -35.97 36.70 -13.51
N GLN A 145 -35.05 36.56 -12.56
CA GLN A 145 -33.61 36.54 -12.78
C GLN A 145 -33.03 35.15 -12.51
N ASN A 146 -32.06 34.76 -13.32
CA ASN A 146 -31.23 33.57 -13.10
C ASN A 146 -29.88 34.01 -12.55
N ILE A 147 -29.52 33.52 -11.37
CA ILE A 147 -28.31 33.91 -10.63
C ILE A 147 -27.50 32.65 -10.34
N SER A 148 -26.21 32.67 -10.59
CA SER A 148 -25.30 31.60 -10.18
C SER A 148 -24.62 31.99 -8.87
N GLU A 149 -24.65 31.09 -7.88
CA GLU A 149 -24.04 31.29 -6.57
C GLU A 149 -23.18 30.08 -6.19
N SER A 150 -22.18 30.29 -5.35
CA SER A 150 -21.31 29.23 -4.84
C SER A 150 -21.18 29.33 -3.33
N PHE A 151 -21.38 28.21 -2.66
CA PHE A 151 -21.26 28.11 -1.21
C PHE A 151 -20.13 27.15 -0.83
N SER A 152 -19.29 27.55 0.12
CA SER A 152 -18.13 26.75 0.53
C SER A 152 -18.33 26.17 1.94
N LEU A 153 -18.12 24.85 2.07
CA LEU A 153 -18.11 24.13 3.33
C LEU A 153 -16.67 23.68 3.65
N PRO A 154 -16.01 24.32 4.62
CA PRO A 154 -14.70 23.88 5.09
C PRO A 154 -14.77 22.47 5.70
N LEU A 155 -13.76 21.65 5.40
CA LEU A 155 -13.58 20.31 5.95
C LEU A 155 -12.09 20.07 6.22
N THR A 156 -11.75 19.69 7.44
CA THR A 156 -10.39 19.26 7.80
C THR A 156 -10.32 17.75 7.83
N ILE A 157 -9.36 17.15 7.13
CA ILE A 157 -9.02 15.73 7.28
C ILE A 157 -7.68 15.62 8.00
N LEU A 158 -7.70 14.99 9.17
CA LEU A 158 -6.51 14.72 9.98
C LEU A 158 -5.82 13.43 9.50
N GLN A 159 -4.51 13.32 9.77
CA GLN A 159 -3.78 12.08 9.53
C GLN A 159 -4.25 10.98 10.51
N GLY A 160 -4.47 9.76 10.00
CA GLY A 160 -4.76 8.56 10.78
C GLY A 160 -3.69 8.18 11.80
N ALA A 161 -4.12 7.59 12.92
CA ALA A 161 -3.23 7.12 13.97
C ALA A 161 -2.43 5.90 13.49
N GLY A 162 -1.10 6.02 13.46
CA GLY A 162 -0.18 4.98 12.96
C GLY A 162 0.76 5.45 11.85
N GLY A 163 0.65 6.71 11.41
CA GLY A 163 1.43 7.20 10.26
C GLY A 163 0.87 6.76 8.91
N GLY A 164 -0.30 6.09 8.91
CA GLY A 164 -0.91 5.54 7.70
C GLY A 164 -1.14 6.59 6.63
N ASN A 165 -0.33 6.49 5.59
CA ASN A 165 -0.57 6.97 4.23
C ASN A 165 -1.85 6.32 3.68
N ALA A 166 -2.87 7.10 3.36
CA ALA A 166 -4.06 6.57 2.70
C ALA A 166 -4.01 6.78 1.17
N SER A 167 -3.07 7.60 0.68
CA SER A 167 -2.82 7.74 -0.76
C SER A 167 -2.03 6.58 -1.34
N PHE A 168 -1.27 5.84 -0.54
CA PHE A 168 -0.55 4.64 -1.01
C PHE A 168 -0.28 3.68 0.14
N THR A 169 0.07 2.44 -0.19
CA THR A 169 0.51 1.42 0.78
C THR A 169 1.94 1.00 0.46
N ALA A 170 2.72 0.68 1.50
CA ALA A 170 4.06 0.11 1.37
C ALA A 170 4.16 -1.17 2.22
N ASN A 171 4.64 -2.26 1.64
CA ASN A 171 4.77 -3.53 2.35
C ASN A 171 5.95 -4.36 1.84
N PRO A 172 6.81 -4.90 2.71
CA PRO A 172 6.93 -4.63 4.16
C PRO A 172 7.56 -3.25 4.46
N THR A 173 7.27 -2.67 5.63
CA THR A 173 7.90 -1.41 6.10
C THR A 173 9.16 -1.65 6.94
N THR A 174 9.44 -2.89 7.31
CA THR A 174 10.62 -3.27 8.11
C THR A 174 11.20 -4.60 7.65
N GLY A 175 12.52 -4.72 7.60
CA GLY A 175 13.22 -5.98 7.30
C GLY A 175 14.73 -5.80 7.19
N CYS A 176 15.44 -6.83 6.72
CA CYS A 176 16.90 -6.74 6.54
C CYS A 176 17.31 -6.40 5.13
N SER A 177 18.50 -5.81 4.99
CA SER A 177 19.12 -5.61 3.69
C SER A 177 19.45 -6.95 3.01
N PRO A 178 19.15 -7.13 1.71
CA PRO A 178 18.34 -6.23 0.88
C PRO A 178 16.84 -6.37 1.19
N LEU A 179 16.16 -5.24 1.44
CA LEU A 179 14.72 -5.22 1.68
C LEU A 179 13.97 -4.78 0.42
N THR A 180 13.20 -5.69 -0.16
CA THR A 180 12.26 -5.36 -1.25
C THR A 180 10.95 -4.86 -0.66
N VAL A 181 10.51 -3.67 -1.06
CA VAL A 181 9.27 -3.02 -0.63
C VAL A 181 8.38 -2.80 -1.85
N ASP A 182 7.19 -3.40 -1.84
CA ASP A 182 6.16 -3.15 -2.84
C ASP A 182 5.33 -1.94 -2.43
N VAL A 183 5.12 -1.02 -3.37
CA VAL A 183 4.35 0.19 -3.16
C VAL A 183 3.15 0.20 -4.09
N ALA A 184 1.96 0.44 -3.53
CA ALA A 184 0.72 0.53 -4.32
C ALA A 184 0.00 1.85 -4.04
N ASN A 185 -0.15 2.67 -5.07
CA ASN A 185 -0.90 3.91 -5.04
C ASN A 185 -2.41 3.64 -5.05
N SER A 186 -3.11 4.34 -4.17
CA SER A 186 -4.55 4.25 -3.95
C SER A 186 -5.33 5.38 -4.63
N ILE A 187 -4.66 6.45 -5.10
CA ILE A 187 -5.27 7.55 -5.83
C ILE A 187 -4.97 7.38 -7.32
N SER A 188 -6.02 7.25 -8.13
CA SER A 188 -5.91 7.18 -9.60
C SER A 188 -7.08 7.85 -10.30
N GLY A 189 -6.90 8.25 -11.56
CA GLY A 189 -7.94 8.91 -12.35
C GLY A 189 -7.37 9.79 -13.45
N SER A 190 -8.24 10.35 -14.30
CA SER A 190 -7.86 11.41 -15.24
C SER A 190 -7.46 12.68 -14.48
N GLY A 191 -6.42 13.37 -14.95
CA GLY A 191 -5.88 14.56 -14.27
C GLY A 191 -5.06 14.25 -13.01
N VAL A 192 -4.75 12.98 -12.72
CA VAL A 192 -3.93 12.63 -11.54
C VAL A 192 -2.49 12.32 -11.98
N SER A 193 -1.52 12.95 -11.32
CA SER A 193 -0.09 12.74 -11.54
C SER A 193 0.63 12.46 -10.21
N TYR A 194 1.77 11.76 -10.29
CA TYR A 194 2.48 11.21 -9.13
C TYR A 194 3.95 11.59 -9.17
N SER A 195 4.51 11.92 -8.02
CA SER A 195 5.93 12.15 -7.81
C SER A 195 6.37 11.45 -6.53
N TRP A 196 7.02 10.29 -6.68
CA TRP A 196 7.60 9.54 -5.57
C TRP A 196 8.92 10.15 -5.08
N ASP A 197 9.24 9.96 -3.81
CA ASP A 197 10.59 10.12 -3.26
C ASP A 197 10.81 9.00 -2.24
N PHE A 198 11.73 8.08 -2.52
CA PHE A 198 11.96 6.91 -1.67
C PHE A 198 12.93 7.17 -0.50
N GLY A 199 13.49 8.38 -0.39
CA GLY A 199 14.39 8.78 0.69
C GLY A 199 15.72 8.01 0.76
N GLY A 200 16.04 7.20 -0.27
CA GLY A 200 17.15 6.23 -0.32
C GLY A 200 17.72 6.05 -1.75
N PRO A 201 18.40 4.92 -2.08
CA PRO A 201 19.04 4.74 -3.38
C PRO A 201 18.00 4.84 -4.52
N THR A 202 18.30 5.71 -5.48
CA THR A 202 17.47 5.92 -6.68
C THR A 202 17.37 4.63 -7.48
N SER A 203 16.22 3.95 -7.40
CA SER A 203 16.06 2.55 -7.82
C SER A 203 15.33 2.36 -9.15
N GLY A 204 15.34 3.38 -10.01
CA GLY A 204 14.75 3.31 -11.33
C GLY A 204 15.77 3.41 -12.45
N THR A 205 15.52 2.70 -13.54
CA THR A 205 16.26 2.82 -14.80
C THR A 205 15.53 3.81 -15.70
N SER A 206 16.24 4.84 -16.17
CA SER A 206 15.67 5.77 -17.14
C SER A 206 15.61 5.09 -18.50
N LEU A 207 14.41 4.99 -19.06
CA LEU A 207 14.20 4.58 -20.44
C LEU A 207 14.09 5.81 -21.31
N LEU A 208 14.71 5.76 -22.48
CA LEU A 208 14.57 6.76 -23.52
C LEU A 208 13.98 6.08 -24.76
N PHE A 209 12.77 6.50 -25.14
CA PHE A 209 12.13 6.09 -26.38
C PHE A 209 12.32 7.18 -27.43
N ASN A 210 13.07 6.86 -28.49
CA ASN A 210 13.23 7.71 -29.66
C ASN A 210 12.42 7.14 -30.81
N ILE A 211 11.63 7.98 -31.46
CA ILE A 211 10.86 7.61 -32.64
C ILE A 211 11.07 8.65 -33.74
N LEU A 212 11.48 8.20 -34.91
CA LEU A 212 11.49 8.96 -36.16
C LEU A 212 10.21 8.61 -36.91
N THR A 213 9.29 9.56 -37.03
CA THR A 213 8.07 9.37 -37.81
C THR A 213 8.38 9.24 -39.30
N ASP A 214 7.53 8.53 -40.03
CA ASP A 214 7.55 8.50 -41.49
C ASP A 214 6.69 9.64 -42.08
N ASP A 215 6.21 9.51 -43.32
CA ASP A 215 5.37 10.53 -43.97
C ASP A 215 3.92 10.54 -43.45
N TYR A 216 3.50 9.56 -42.65
CA TYR A 216 2.13 9.41 -42.12
C TYR A 216 2.11 9.32 -40.58
N PRO A 217 2.70 10.30 -39.87
CA PRO A 217 2.90 10.27 -38.42
C PRO A 217 1.62 10.07 -37.57
N ALA A 218 0.45 10.43 -38.10
CA ALA A 218 -0.82 10.41 -37.40
C ALA A 218 -1.37 9.00 -37.14
N GLU A 219 -0.84 7.97 -37.82
CA GLU A 219 -1.26 6.58 -37.62
C GLU A 219 -0.43 5.84 -36.58
N THR A 220 0.72 6.39 -36.19
CA THR A 220 1.66 5.74 -35.27
C THR A 220 1.36 6.13 -33.83
N THR A 221 1.09 5.14 -33.00
CA THR A 221 0.94 5.29 -31.54
C THR A 221 1.78 4.24 -30.83
N TRP A 222 2.14 4.47 -29.59
CA TRP A 222 2.85 3.48 -28.79
C TRP A 222 2.49 3.58 -27.32
N LEU A 223 2.67 2.47 -26.61
CA LEU A 223 2.51 2.41 -25.17
C LEU A 223 3.44 1.35 -24.55
N ILE A 224 3.86 1.59 -23.32
CA ILE A 224 4.61 0.65 -22.50
C ILE A 224 3.71 0.21 -21.35
N THR A 225 3.55 -1.10 -21.17
CA THR A 225 2.79 -1.69 -20.05
C THR A 225 3.67 -2.52 -19.14
N ASP A 226 3.33 -2.57 -17.85
CA ASP A 226 3.91 -3.49 -16.89
C ASP A 226 3.35 -4.92 -17.02
N GLU A 227 3.82 -5.84 -16.17
CA GLU A 227 3.38 -7.25 -16.12
C GLU A 227 1.89 -7.41 -15.77
N ASN A 228 1.29 -6.42 -15.11
CA ASN A 228 -0.13 -6.40 -14.76
C ASN A 228 -1.00 -5.80 -15.87
N GLY A 229 -0.39 -5.29 -16.94
CA GLY A 229 -1.06 -4.63 -18.06
C GLY A 229 -1.40 -3.16 -17.81
N ALA A 230 -0.88 -2.54 -16.74
CA ALA A 230 -1.05 -1.12 -16.50
C ALA A 230 -0.15 -0.31 -17.43
N THR A 231 -0.70 0.74 -18.05
CA THR A 231 0.07 1.63 -18.91
C THR A 231 1.00 2.51 -18.07
N VAL A 232 2.30 2.42 -18.36
CA VAL A 232 3.37 3.16 -17.68
C VAL A 232 3.73 4.41 -18.48
N MET A 233 3.67 4.32 -19.81
CA MET A 233 3.96 5.41 -20.74
C MET A 233 3.19 5.23 -22.04
N SER A 234 2.86 6.32 -22.73
CA SER A 234 2.26 6.26 -24.07
C SER A 234 2.54 7.54 -24.84
N GLY A 235 2.58 7.45 -26.17
CA GLY A 235 2.72 8.61 -27.04
C GLY A 235 2.14 8.41 -28.45
N GLY A 236 2.16 9.48 -29.22
CA GLY A 236 1.40 9.62 -30.47
C GLY A 236 -0.11 9.82 -30.21
N PRO A 237 -0.93 9.99 -31.28
CA PRO A 237 -0.51 10.14 -32.68
C PRO A 237 0.26 11.45 -32.91
N TYR A 238 1.10 11.48 -33.94
CA TYR A 238 1.99 12.62 -34.21
C TYR A 238 1.51 13.46 -35.40
N GLU A 239 1.82 14.76 -35.39
CA GLU A 239 1.34 15.68 -36.43
C GLU A 239 2.35 15.87 -37.58
N THR A 240 3.65 15.77 -37.30
CA THR A 240 4.71 16.10 -38.28
C THR A 240 5.49 14.85 -38.68
N GLY A 241 5.56 14.62 -40.00
CA GLY A 241 6.30 13.51 -40.58
C GLY A 241 7.81 13.77 -40.58
N GLN A 242 8.60 12.71 -40.73
CA GLN A 242 10.07 12.79 -40.81
C GLN A 242 10.70 13.57 -39.64
N THR A 243 10.10 13.46 -38.46
CA THR A 243 10.50 14.20 -37.24
C THR A 243 10.84 13.21 -36.14
N THR A 244 11.92 13.51 -35.41
CA THR A 244 12.30 12.71 -34.25
C THR A 244 11.63 13.24 -32.99
N TYR A 245 10.85 12.41 -32.33
CA TYR A 245 10.32 12.62 -31.00
C TYR A 245 11.11 11.76 -30.01
N ALA A 246 11.37 12.31 -28.84
CA ALA A 246 12.10 11.65 -27.77
C ALA A 246 11.33 11.82 -26.47
N GLU A 247 10.98 10.71 -25.85
CA GLU A 247 10.31 10.69 -24.56
C GLU A 247 11.10 9.83 -23.58
N SER A 248 11.23 10.30 -22.34
CA SER A 248 11.96 9.58 -21.29
C SER A 248 11.04 9.26 -20.13
N ILE A 249 11.15 8.05 -19.60
CA ILE A 249 10.46 7.62 -18.39
C ILE A 249 11.43 6.97 -17.43
N CYS A 250 11.08 6.94 -16.16
CA CYS A 250 11.78 6.12 -15.19
C CYS A 250 10.94 4.92 -14.79
N VAL A 251 11.52 3.72 -14.86
CA VAL A 251 10.82 2.48 -14.47
C VAL A 251 11.62 1.71 -13.43
N GLY A 252 10.92 0.96 -12.57
CA GLY A 252 11.55 0.06 -11.60
C GLY A 252 12.04 -1.25 -12.25
N ALA A 253 12.57 -2.15 -11.42
CA ALA A 253 12.83 -3.51 -11.85
C ALA A 253 11.51 -4.24 -12.15
N GLY A 254 11.46 -5.01 -13.23
CA GLY A 254 10.23 -5.66 -13.65
C GLY A 254 10.22 -6.05 -15.12
N ASN A 255 9.11 -6.67 -15.52
CA ASN A 255 8.86 -7.04 -16.91
C ASN A 255 7.92 -6.02 -17.56
N TYR A 256 8.28 -5.59 -18.77
CA TYR A 256 7.55 -4.59 -19.51
C TYR A 256 7.33 -5.04 -20.96
N THR A 257 6.29 -4.49 -21.57
CA THR A 257 6.01 -4.67 -22.99
C THR A 257 5.84 -3.33 -23.67
N LEU A 258 6.67 -3.06 -24.68
CA LEU A 258 6.46 -1.96 -25.63
C LEU A 258 5.55 -2.45 -26.76
N SER A 259 4.46 -1.75 -26.98
CA SER A 259 3.56 -1.92 -28.11
C SER A 259 3.60 -0.69 -29.00
N VAL A 260 3.95 -0.86 -30.27
CA VAL A 260 3.91 0.18 -31.30
C VAL A 260 2.83 -0.21 -32.29
N ASN A 261 1.84 0.65 -32.47
CA ASN A 261 0.68 0.41 -33.32
C ASN A 261 0.68 1.36 -34.50
N ASP A 262 0.25 0.83 -35.64
CA ASP A 262 -0.04 1.58 -36.86
C ASP A 262 -1.48 1.26 -37.30
N SER A 263 -2.31 2.30 -37.43
CA SER A 263 -3.73 2.16 -37.75
C SER A 263 -4.02 1.74 -39.21
N PHE A 264 -3.10 1.95 -40.15
CA PHE A 264 -3.30 1.58 -41.57
C PHE A 264 -2.61 0.26 -41.95
N GLY A 265 -1.72 -0.24 -41.11
CA GLY A 265 -1.16 -1.58 -41.17
C GLY A 265 -0.02 -1.76 -42.18
N ASP A 266 0.60 -0.68 -42.63
CA ASP A 266 1.83 -0.65 -43.43
C ASP A 266 3.10 -0.45 -42.59
N GLY A 267 2.97 -0.38 -41.27
CA GLY A 267 4.04 -0.09 -40.34
C GLY A 267 4.52 1.34 -40.49
N MET A 268 5.75 1.63 -40.07
CA MET A 268 6.34 2.97 -40.23
C MET A 268 7.10 3.12 -41.55
N GLN A 269 6.44 2.80 -42.67
CA GLN A 269 7.05 2.98 -43.98
C GLN A 269 6.04 3.12 -45.11
N TYR A 270 6.08 4.28 -45.77
CA TYR A 270 5.31 4.56 -46.97
C TYR A 270 6.18 5.22 -48.06
N GLY A 271 6.00 4.81 -49.32
CA GLY A 271 6.63 5.49 -50.46
C GLY A 271 8.18 5.44 -50.50
N GLY A 272 8.82 4.57 -49.73
CA GLY A 272 10.28 4.49 -49.59
C GLY A 272 10.87 5.45 -48.56
N VAL A 273 10.01 6.21 -47.88
CA VAL A 273 10.32 6.93 -46.65
C VAL A 273 10.04 5.98 -45.48
N VAL A 274 11.01 5.86 -44.59
CA VAL A 274 11.02 4.85 -43.52
C VAL A 274 11.24 5.57 -42.21
N GLY A 275 10.30 5.39 -41.29
CA GLY A 275 10.43 5.79 -39.90
C GLY A 275 11.27 4.79 -39.11
N ASP A 276 11.61 5.14 -37.88
CA ASP A 276 12.45 4.33 -37.00
C ASP A 276 11.97 4.45 -35.55
N TYR A 277 12.22 3.45 -34.72
CA TYR A 277 12.10 3.60 -33.28
C TYR A 277 13.13 2.77 -32.53
N THR A 278 13.60 3.32 -31.40
CA THR A 278 14.55 2.68 -30.49
C THR A 278 14.19 3.01 -29.05
N LEU A 279 14.23 1.99 -28.20
CA LEU A 279 14.08 2.09 -26.75
C LEU A 279 15.42 1.70 -26.12
N THR A 280 16.01 2.61 -25.34
CA THR A 280 17.27 2.37 -24.63
C THR A 280 17.11 2.56 -23.13
N ASP A 281 17.90 1.83 -22.34
CA ASP A 281 18.05 2.07 -20.90
C ASP A 281 19.03 3.23 -20.58
N GLY A 282 19.19 3.53 -19.29
CA GLY A 282 20.05 4.60 -18.79
C GLY A 282 21.54 4.36 -19.00
N ASP A 283 21.93 3.11 -19.28
CA ASP A 283 23.29 2.71 -19.63
C ASP A 283 23.53 2.71 -21.16
N GLY A 284 22.49 2.99 -21.95
CA GLY A 284 22.53 3.04 -23.41
C GLY A 284 22.35 1.67 -24.09
N SER A 285 21.94 0.63 -23.37
CA SER A 285 21.59 -0.67 -23.96
C SER A 285 20.26 -0.58 -24.68
N ILE A 286 20.19 -1.16 -25.89
CA ILE A 286 18.96 -1.20 -26.67
C ILE A 286 18.06 -2.33 -26.14
N LEU A 287 16.90 -1.96 -25.61
CA LEU A 287 15.88 -2.88 -25.09
C LEU A 287 14.89 -3.32 -26.16
N ALA A 288 14.54 -2.39 -27.06
CA ALA A 288 13.66 -2.65 -28.20
C ALA A 288 14.06 -1.73 -29.36
N ALA A 289 13.92 -2.21 -30.59
CA ALA A 289 14.12 -1.40 -31.79
C ALA A 289 13.34 -1.99 -32.96
N ILE A 290 12.96 -1.13 -33.91
CA ILE A 290 12.43 -1.61 -35.18
C ILE A 290 13.52 -2.37 -35.94
N VAL A 291 13.14 -3.38 -36.71
CA VAL A 291 14.06 -3.98 -37.69
C VAL A 291 14.24 -2.98 -38.83
N PRO A 292 15.46 -2.58 -39.21
CA PRO A 292 15.67 -1.60 -40.27
C PRO A 292 14.97 -2.00 -41.59
N GLY A 293 14.07 -1.15 -42.08
CA GLY A 293 13.25 -1.43 -43.28
C GLY A 293 12.20 -2.52 -43.11
N GLY A 294 11.88 -2.89 -41.85
CA GLY A 294 10.86 -3.87 -41.52
C GLY A 294 9.47 -3.24 -41.46
N ASN A 295 8.54 -3.78 -42.24
CA ASN A 295 7.12 -3.52 -42.09
C ASN A 295 6.56 -4.48 -41.03
N PHE A 296 6.12 -3.93 -39.89
CA PHE A 296 5.53 -4.70 -38.79
C PHE A 296 4.00 -4.86 -38.91
N GLY A 297 3.40 -4.38 -39.98
CA GLY A 297 1.96 -4.38 -40.17
C GLY A 297 1.27 -3.45 -39.16
N PRO A 298 0.14 -3.86 -38.58
CA PRO A 298 -0.62 -3.00 -37.67
C PRO A 298 -0.01 -2.89 -36.25
N GLN A 299 0.91 -3.79 -35.86
CA GLN A 299 1.46 -3.80 -34.50
C GLN A 299 2.83 -4.49 -34.40
N ALA A 300 3.74 -3.87 -33.66
CA ALA A 300 4.97 -4.47 -33.15
C ALA A 300 4.91 -4.58 -31.62
N LEU A 301 5.32 -5.75 -31.09
CA LEU A 301 5.41 -6.00 -29.64
C LEU A 301 6.85 -6.40 -29.28
N HIS A 302 7.38 -5.78 -28.22
CA HIS A 302 8.69 -6.11 -27.66
C HIS A 302 8.58 -6.28 -26.16
N SER A 303 8.93 -7.46 -25.66
CA SER A 303 9.02 -7.73 -24.22
C SER A 303 10.46 -7.56 -23.75
N PHE A 304 10.65 -6.83 -22.65
CA PHE A 304 11.95 -6.59 -22.04
C PHE A 304 11.85 -6.61 -20.52
N SER A 305 12.98 -6.81 -19.85
CA SER A 305 13.06 -6.87 -18.39
C SER A 305 14.13 -5.92 -17.88
N ILE A 306 13.81 -5.20 -16.81
CA ILE A 306 14.76 -4.35 -16.09
C ILE A 306 15.26 -5.13 -14.88
N SER A 307 16.57 -5.38 -14.84
CA SER A 307 17.19 -6.16 -13.76
C SER A 307 17.37 -5.32 -12.50
N PRO A 308 17.26 -5.91 -11.30
CA PRO A 308 17.28 -5.18 -10.02
C PRO A 308 18.64 -4.57 -9.61
N MET A 309 19.69 -4.58 -10.45
CA MET A 309 20.97 -3.93 -10.14
C MET A 309 21.75 -3.54 -11.40
N SER A 310 21.92 -2.23 -11.65
CA SER A 310 23.18 -1.63 -12.12
C SER A 310 23.06 -0.10 -12.23
N SER A 311 23.59 0.64 -11.25
CA SER A 311 24.23 1.96 -11.38
C SER A 311 23.81 2.98 -10.29
N PRO A 312 24.76 3.76 -9.72
CA PRO A 312 24.51 4.77 -8.67
C PRO A 312 23.81 6.05 -9.17
N GLY A 313 23.20 6.02 -10.36
CA GLY A 313 22.61 7.18 -11.03
C GLY A 313 21.16 6.97 -11.46
N GLY A 314 20.43 6.08 -10.76
CA GLY A 314 19.04 5.81 -11.08
C GLY A 314 18.15 7.07 -11.03
N CYS A 315 17.06 7.03 -11.76
CA CYS A 315 15.98 7.99 -11.64
C CYS A 315 14.93 7.46 -10.64
N ILE A 316 13.89 8.24 -10.36
CA ILE A 316 12.77 7.82 -9.50
C ILE A 316 11.69 7.19 -10.40
N PRO A 317 11.35 5.89 -10.25
CA PRO A 317 10.28 5.25 -11.02
C PRO A 317 8.98 6.08 -11.01
N THR A 318 8.41 6.34 -12.19
CA THR A 318 7.15 7.08 -12.34
C THR A 318 5.94 6.16 -12.53
N SER A 319 6.12 4.85 -12.41
CA SER A 319 5.00 3.90 -12.37
C SER A 319 4.11 4.17 -11.16
N SER A 320 2.80 4.00 -11.29
CA SER A 320 1.86 4.18 -10.19
C SER A 320 2.15 3.26 -9.01
N ASN A 321 2.64 2.04 -9.26
CA ASN A 321 2.91 1.02 -8.25
C ASN A 321 4.34 0.46 -8.37
N PRO A 322 5.37 1.21 -7.95
CA PRO A 322 6.76 0.76 -8.07
C PRO A 322 7.14 -0.24 -6.96
N THR A 323 8.05 -1.17 -7.30
CA THR A 323 8.79 -1.98 -6.31
C THR A 323 10.19 -1.39 -6.11
N VAL A 324 10.60 -1.22 -4.85
CA VAL A 324 11.86 -0.57 -4.46
C VAL A 324 12.71 -1.51 -3.60
N ILE A 325 14.03 -1.50 -3.79
CA ILE A 325 14.96 -2.33 -3.01
C ILE A 325 15.87 -1.43 -2.18
N TYR A 326 15.87 -1.63 -0.87
CA TYR A 326 16.80 -0.98 0.05
C TYR A 326 17.93 -1.95 0.42
N ASP A 327 19.10 -1.74 -0.16
CA ASP A 327 20.30 -2.59 -0.04
C ASP A 327 21.26 -2.16 1.08
N THR A 328 20.97 -1.04 1.73
CA THR A 328 21.82 -0.47 2.77
C THR A 328 21.01 -0.34 4.06
N PRO A 329 21.53 -0.80 5.21
CA PRO A 329 20.87 -0.62 6.50
C PRO A 329 20.69 0.86 6.82
N GLY A 330 19.51 1.22 7.33
CA GLY A 330 19.14 2.61 7.56
C GLY A 330 17.65 2.81 7.80
N VAL A 331 17.29 4.06 8.10
CA VAL A 331 15.90 4.51 8.18
C VAL A 331 15.67 5.45 7.01
N TYR A 332 14.69 5.11 6.17
CA TYR A 332 14.33 5.84 4.97
C TYR A 332 12.93 6.44 5.12
N THR A 333 12.73 7.62 4.54
CA THR A 333 11.41 8.24 4.45
C THR A 333 10.94 8.16 3.01
N LEU A 334 10.02 7.25 2.75
CA LEU A 334 9.34 7.13 1.48
C LEU A 334 8.18 8.12 1.47
N SER A 335 8.00 8.88 0.39
CA SER A 335 6.91 9.84 0.23
C SER A 335 6.34 9.85 -1.18
N LEU A 336 5.07 10.24 -1.27
CA LEU A 336 4.34 10.41 -2.52
C LEU A 336 3.73 11.82 -2.53
N THR A 337 4.05 12.57 -3.57
CA THR A 337 3.27 13.75 -3.95
C THR A 337 2.28 13.35 -5.03
N THR A 338 0.99 13.55 -4.79
CA THR A 338 -0.06 13.33 -5.80
C THR A 338 -0.67 14.67 -6.16
N THR A 339 -0.58 15.07 -7.43
CA THR A 339 -1.16 16.32 -7.94
C THR A 339 -2.36 15.98 -8.80
N VAL A 340 -3.51 16.57 -8.45
CA VAL A 340 -4.78 16.39 -9.15
C VAL A 340 -5.13 17.68 -9.86
N THR A 341 -5.31 17.58 -11.17
CA THR A 341 -5.74 18.65 -12.04
C THR A 341 -7.17 18.42 -12.51
N GLU A 342 -7.85 19.53 -12.80
CA GLU A 342 -9.13 19.54 -13.48
C GLU A 342 -9.03 20.43 -14.73
N LEU A 343 -9.95 20.22 -15.68
CA LEU A 343 -10.08 21.14 -16.80
C LEU A 343 -10.83 22.38 -16.32
N THR A 344 -10.37 23.56 -16.69
CA THR A 344 -11.00 24.83 -16.30
C THR A 344 -11.19 25.70 -17.53
N LEU A 345 -12.42 26.14 -17.77
CA LEU A 345 -12.71 27.19 -18.74
C LEU A 345 -12.22 28.52 -18.17
N THR A 346 -11.19 29.10 -18.78
CA THR A 346 -10.55 30.34 -18.33
C THR A 346 -10.86 31.53 -19.22
N GLY A 347 -11.30 31.26 -20.45
CA GLY A 347 -11.72 32.31 -21.36
C GLY A 347 -12.70 31.83 -22.43
N LEU A 348 -13.52 32.76 -22.89
CA LEU A 348 -14.37 32.58 -24.05
C LEU A 348 -14.33 33.87 -24.87
N ASN A 349 -13.94 33.78 -26.13
CA ASN A 349 -13.83 34.93 -27.02
C ASN A 349 -14.76 34.74 -28.21
N ILE A 350 -15.81 35.55 -28.32
CA ILE A 350 -16.69 35.52 -29.48
C ILE A 350 -15.99 36.26 -30.63
N THR A 351 -15.72 35.55 -31.72
CA THR A 351 -15.03 36.11 -32.89
C THR A 351 -16.01 36.58 -33.97
N THR A 352 -17.21 36.01 -33.98
CA THR A 352 -18.29 36.35 -34.91
C THR A 352 -19.61 36.15 -34.17
N LEU A 353 -20.47 37.16 -34.13
CA LEU A 353 -21.82 37.04 -33.56
C LEU A 353 -22.86 36.89 -34.67
N SER A 354 -23.90 36.07 -34.47
CA SER A 354 -25.04 36.01 -35.37
C SER A 354 -25.85 37.30 -35.32
N GLY A 355 -26.50 37.68 -36.42
CA GLY A 355 -27.47 38.79 -36.40
C GLY A 355 -28.81 38.40 -35.77
N GLY A 356 -29.71 39.37 -35.61
CA GLY A 356 -31.01 39.20 -34.96
C GLY A 356 -30.97 39.50 -33.46
N TRP A 357 -30.24 40.56 -33.13
CA TRP A 357 -30.11 41.20 -31.82
C TRP A 357 -30.96 42.50 -31.77
N ASP A 358 -32.06 42.57 -32.54
CA ASP A 358 -32.84 43.81 -32.73
C ASP A 358 -34.06 43.89 -31.80
N GLY A 359 -34.12 44.86 -30.87
CA GLY A 359 -35.15 44.79 -29.82
C GLY A 359 -35.45 45.99 -28.92
N ASP A 360 -34.51 46.91 -28.66
CA ASP A 360 -34.55 47.73 -27.43
C ASP A 360 -34.71 49.28 -27.60
N VAL A 361 -34.55 50.03 -26.50
CA VAL A 361 -34.79 51.48 -26.41
C VAL A 361 -33.57 52.29 -26.88
N GLU A 362 -32.40 51.70 -26.75
CA GLU A 362 -31.08 52.19 -27.14
C GLU A 362 -30.96 52.22 -28.67
N GLU A 363 -31.62 51.28 -29.36
CA GLU A 363 -31.54 51.12 -30.82
C GLU A 363 -32.51 51.98 -31.65
N ASN A 364 -33.55 52.53 -31.02
CA ASN A 364 -34.57 53.31 -31.73
C ASN A 364 -34.09 54.69 -32.25
N LEU A 365 -32.83 55.07 -32.01
CA LEU A 365 -32.27 56.31 -32.55
C LEU A 365 -30.86 56.19 -33.15
N PHE A 366 -30.61 55.07 -33.84
CA PHE A 366 -29.45 54.81 -34.69
C PHE A 366 -28.20 54.30 -33.94
N TRP A 367 -27.75 53.08 -34.32
CA TRP A 367 -26.43 52.47 -34.05
C TRP A 367 -26.17 51.92 -32.63
N GLY A 368 -27.04 51.05 -32.09
CA GLY A 368 -26.67 50.18 -30.97
C GLY A 368 -25.79 49.03 -31.45
N ALA A 369 -24.83 48.63 -30.63
CA ALA A 369 -24.08 47.38 -30.80
C ALA A 369 -24.61 46.40 -29.72
N PRO A 370 -24.58 45.08 -29.98
CA PRO A 370 -25.19 44.12 -29.06
C PRO A 370 -24.46 44.10 -27.70
N ASP A 371 -25.17 43.64 -26.68
CA ASP A 371 -24.73 43.41 -25.31
C ASP A 371 -24.64 41.90 -25.02
N PRO A 372 -23.72 41.17 -25.67
CA PRO A 372 -23.71 39.71 -25.62
C PRO A 372 -23.30 39.14 -24.27
N PHE A 373 -23.97 38.06 -23.89
CA PHE A 373 -23.56 37.13 -22.84
C PHE A 373 -23.68 35.68 -23.33
N PHE A 374 -23.08 34.76 -22.59
CA PHE A 374 -23.21 33.32 -22.83
C PHE A 374 -23.71 32.57 -21.60
N VAL A 375 -24.38 31.46 -21.88
CA VAL A 375 -24.80 30.43 -20.93
C VAL A 375 -24.10 29.12 -21.31
N LEU A 376 -23.28 28.61 -20.41
CA LEU A 376 -22.70 27.28 -20.48
C LEU A 376 -23.62 26.28 -19.78
N GLU A 377 -23.89 25.15 -20.41
CA GLU A 377 -24.67 24.03 -19.88
C GLU A 377 -23.92 22.71 -20.09
N GLY A 378 -23.98 21.82 -19.10
CA GLY A 378 -23.32 20.52 -19.07
C GLY A 378 -23.40 19.96 -17.65
N ASP A 379 -22.32 19.38 -17.15
CA ASP A 379 -22.20 19.02 -15.72
C ASP A 379 -22.07 20.26 -14.81
N VAL A 380 -21.85 21.43 -15.40
CA VAL A 380 -21.89 22.74 -14.76
C VAL A 380 -22.75 23.66 -15.61
N THR A 381 -23.57 24.49 -14.95
CA THR A 381 -24.28 25.59 -15.57
C THR A 381 -23.67 26.91 -15.12
N TYR A 382 -23.33 27.78 -16.05
CA TYR A 382 -22.76 29.11 -15.77
C TYR A 382 -23.35 30.13 -16.73
N THR A 383 -23.81 31.27 -16.21
CA THR A 383 -24.20 32.43 -17.01
C THR A 383 -23.17 33.53 -16.77
N SER A 384 -22.63 34.09 -17.85
CA SER A 384 -21.71 35.23 -17.78
C SER A 384 -22.46 36.54 -17.57
N ASP A 385 -21.76 37.54 -17.02
CA ASP A 385 -22.16 38.94 -17.17
C ASP A 385 -22.13 39.32 -18.66
N TRP A 386 -23.06 40.17 -19.09
CA TRP A 386 -23.06 40.73 -20.43
C TRP A 386 -21.92 41.73 -20.62
N VAL A 387 -21.47 41.87 -21.88
CA VAL A 387 -20.45 42.84 -22.26
C VAL A 387 -21.06 43.82 -23.24
N GLY A 388 -21.16 45.07 -22.82
CA GLY A 388 -21.89 46.07 -23.58
C GLY A 388 -21.24 46.51 -24.88
N ASP A 389 -22.08 46.90 -25.84
CA ASP A 389 -21.77 47.60 -27.08
C ASP A 389 -20.69 46.91 -27.95
N THR A 390 -20.73 45.57 -28.09
CA THR A 390 -19.70 44.82 -28.83
C THR A 390 -20.17 43.53 -29.49
N GLU A 391 -19.81 43.33 -30.77
CA GLU A 391 -20.08 42.07 -31.50
C GLU A 391 -19.02 40.98 -31.21
N THR A 392 -17.89 41.34 -30.61
CA THR A 392 -16.80 40.40 -30.33
C THR A 392 -16.33 40.52 -28.87
N PRO A 393 -17.21 40.20 -27.90
CA PRO A 393 -16.85 40.21 -26.49
C PRO A 393 -15.77 39.17 -26.19
N ASN A 394 -14.90 39.51 -25.23
CA ASN A 394 -13.90 38.61 -24.70
C ASN A 394 -14.12 38.44 -23.20
N PHE A 395 -14.62 37.26 -22.81
CA PHE A 395 -14.85 36.85 -21.44
C PHE A 395 -13.55 36.26 -20.89
N THR A 396 -12.90 36.97 -19.99
CA THR A 396 -11.63 36.55 -19.37
C THR A 396 -11.75 36.47 -17.86
N GLY A 397 -10.86 35.72 -17.21
CA GLY A 397 -10.89 35.56 -15.75
C GLY A 397 -11.99 34.60 -15.29
N LEU A 398 -12.47 33.76 -16.21
CA LEU A 398 -13.35 32.65 -15.87
C LEU A 398 -12.55 31.60 -15.06
N SER A 399 -13.24 30.90 -14.17
CA SER A 399 -12.67 29.82 -13.37
C SER A 399 -13.69 28.69 -13.23
N ILE A 400 -14.22 28.23 -14.37
CA ILE A 400 -15.35 27.30 -14.38
C ILE A 400 -14.80 25.88 -14.55
N PRO A 401 -14.96 24.98 -13.55
CA PRO A 401 -14.45 23.62 -13.62
C PRO A 401 -15.26 22.78 -14.61
N LEU A 402 -14.55 21.97 -15.40
CA LEU A 402 -15.10 21.07 -16.42
C LEU A 402 -14.63 19.63 -16.15
N SER A 403 -15.53 18.67 -16.35
CA SER A 403 -15.24 17.24 -16.31
C SER A 403 -14.42 16.82 -17.54
N TYR A 404 -13.39 16.00 -17.35
CA TYR A 404 -12.69 15.35 -18.48
C TYR A 404 -13.67 14.50 -19.30
N GLY A 405 -13.74 14.76 -20.60
CA GLY A 405 -14.67 14.12 -21.52
C GLY A 405 -16.12 14.62 -21.41
N GLY A 406 -16.38 15.64 -20.60
CA GLY A 406 -17.70 16.26 -20.45
C GLY A 406 -18.16 16.93 -21.74
N ALA A 407 -19.45 16.77 -22.06
CA ALA A 407 -20.09 17.44 -23.19
C ALA A 407 -20.79 18.70 -22.72
N TYR A 408 -20.44 19.82 -23.34
CA TYR A 408 -20.93 21.14 -22.96
C TYR A 408 -21.61 21.83 -24.15
N SER A 409 -22.67 22.55 -23.83
CA SER A 409 -23.44 23.42 -24.71
C SER A 409 -23.21 24.86 -24.29
N VAL A 410 -22.84 25.72 -25.22
CA VAL A 410 -22.67 27.15 -25.01
C VAL A 410 -23.71 27.86 -25.86
N SER A 411 -24.68 28.48 -25.20
CA SER A 411 -25.71 29.31 -25.81
C SER A 411 -25.34 30.78 -25.68
N PHE A 412 -25.52 31.54 -26.74
CA PHE A 412 -25.21 32.97 -26.80
C PHE A 412 -26.50 33.77 -26.86
N TYR A 413 -26.50 34.92 -26.20
CA TYR A 413 -27.66 35.79 -26.09
C TYR A 413 -27.26 37.25 -26.17
N ASP A 414 -28.20 38.10 -26.54
CA ASP A 414 -28.14 39.55 -26.36
C ASP A 414 -28.96 39.94 -25.12
N GLU A 415 -28.41 40.75 -24.23
CA GLU A 415 -29.16 41.25 -23.06
C GLU A 415 -30.03 42.45 -23.46
N ASP A 416 -31.31 42.39 -23.11
CA ASP A 416 -32.28 43.45 -23.39
C ASP A 416 -32.78 44.13 -22.09
N ASP A 417 -32.65 45.45 -21.99
CA ASP A 417 -33.09 46.21 -20.80
C ASP A 417 -34.62 46.25 -20.63
N VAL A 418 -35.39 46.08 -21.72
CA VAL A 418 -36.86 46.25 -21.73
C VAL A 418 -37.64 45.18 -22.51
N SER A 419 -36.94 44.29 -23.22
CA SER A 419 -37.50 43.19 -24.01
C SER A 419 -36.91 41.85 -23.53
N ASP A 420 -37.36 40.75 -24.14
CA ASP A 420 -36.81 39.42 -23.84
C ASP A 420 -35.49 39.26 -24.58
N ASN A 421 -34.43 38.86 -23.89
CA ASN A 421 -33.10 38.60 -24.46
C ASN A 421 -33.13 37.78 -25.76
N ASP A 422 -32.45 38.28 -26.79
CA ASP A 422 -32.38 37.63 -28.09
C ASP A 422 -31.45 36.42 -28.08
N PHE A 423 -31.88 35.30 -28.65
CA PHE A 423 -31.07 34.09 -28.75
C PHE A 423 -30.20 34.08 -30.01
N LEU A 424 -28.88 34.05 -29.82
CA LEU A 424 -27.85 34.19 -30.86
C LEU A 424 -27.16 32.87 -31.22
N GLY A 425 -27.78 31.74 -30.85
CA GLY A 425 -27.35 30.40 -31.23
C GLY A 425 -26.66 29.62 -30.12
N THR A 426 -26.50 28.32 -30.36
CA THR A 426 -25.86 27.39 -29.43
C THR A 426 -24.80 26.58 -30.15
N ALA A 427 -23.61 26.48 -29.55
CA ALA A 427 -22.52 25.63 -30.01
C ALA A 427 -22.18 24.58 -28.95
N ASN A 428 -21.70 23.41 -29.36
CA ASN A 428 -21.33 22.34 -28.44
C ASN A 428 -19.84 22.06 -28.53
N PHE A 429 -19.21 21.72 -27.39
CA PHE A 429 -17.83 21.23 -27.35
C PHE A 429 -17.68 20.10 -26.33
N ILE A 430 -16.61 19.31 -26.46
CA ILE A 430 -16.26 18.25 -25.52
C ILE A 430 -14.94 18.65 -24.87
N ALA A 431 -14.92 18.76 -23.55
CA ALA A 431 -13.72 19.11 -22.79
C ALA A 431 -12.87 17.85 -22.57
N SER A 432 -12.11 17.41 -23.58
CA SER A 432 -11.28 16.20 -23.47
C SER A 432 -9.86 16.47 -22.98
N SER A 433 -9.33 17.67 -23.21
CA SER A 433 -7.96 18.07 -22.88
C SER A 433 -7.86 19.60 -22.76
N PRO A 434 -6.79 20.16 -22.18
CA PRO A 434 -6.48 21.57 -22.31
C PRO A 434 -6.32 21.99 -23.77
N GLY A 435 -6.68 23.23 -24.09
CA GLY A 435 -6.55 23.78 -25.44
C GLY A 435 -7.58 24.86 -25.77
N GLU A 436 -7.53 25.33 -27.01
CA GLU A 436 -8.53 26.22 -27.58
C GLU A 436 -9.51 25.42 -28.44
N PHE A 437 -10.80 25.58 -28.16
CA PHE A 437 -11.89 24.95 -28.89
C PHE A 437 -12.65 26.00 -29.67
N VAL A 438 -12.72 25.86 -30.98
CA VAL A 438 -13.56 26.73 -31.81
C VAL A 438 -14.96 26.13 -31.86
N SER A 439 -15.91 26.84 -31.28
CA SER A 439 -17.32 26.50 -31.26
C SER A 439 -18.05 27.31 -32.32
N ASN A 440 -18.91 26.67 -33.12
CA ASN A 440 -19.72 27.33 -34.13
C ASN A 440 -21.16 26.81 -34.06
N GLY A 441 -22.12 27.71 -33.89
CA GLY A 441 -23.51 27.35 -33.68
C GLY A 441 -24.45 28.53 -33.89
N GLY A 442 -25.52 28.33 -34.66
CA GLY A 442 -26.53 29.37 -34.94
C GLY A 442 -26.02 30.60 -35.72
N GLY A 443 -24.78 30.59 -36.21
CA GLY A 443 -24.13 31.73 -36.86
C GLY A 443 -23.10 32.45 -35.98
N THR A 444 -23.11 32.19 -34.68
CA THR A 444 -22.11 32.67 -33.72
C THR A 444 -20.91 31.72 -33.68
N THR A 445 -19.70 32.28 -33.64
CA THR A 445 -18.42 31.57 -33.53
C THR A 445 -17.65 32.11 -32.33
N ALA A 446 -17.22 31.22 -31.44
CA ALA A 446 -16.42 31.59 -30.28
C ALA A 446 -15.24 30.63 -30.08
N THR A 447 -14.10 31.19 -29.67
CA THR A 447 -12.93 30.45 -29.20
C THR A 447 -13.01 30.29 -27.70
N ILE A 448 -13.07 29.04 -27.25
CA ILE A 448 -13.18 28.63 -25.84
C ILE A 448 -11.79 28.19 -25.38
N THR A 449 -11.25 28.82 -24.34
CA THR A 449 -9.92 28.51 -23.80
C THR A 449 -10.06 27.68 -22.54
N VAL A 450 -9.61 26.43 -22.60
CA VAL A 450 -9.59 25.49 -21.48
C VAL A 450 -8.15 25.21 -21.06
N THR A 451 -7.87 25.30 -19.78
CA THR A 451 -6.55 25.00 -19.20
C THR A 451 -6.66 23.95 -18.12
N GLU A 452 -5.60 23.18 -17.89
CA GLU A 452 -5.47 22.38 -16.68
C GLU A 452 -5.10 23.27 -15.51
N THR A 453 -5.86 23.18 -14.42
CA THR A 453 -5.54 23.86 -13.15
C THR A 453 -5.45 22.82 -12.03
N ILE A 454 -4.61 23.10 -11.03
CA ILE A 454 -4.44 22.23 -9.87
C ILE A 454 -5.67 22.36 -8.99
N SER A 455 -6.42 21.27 -8.84
CA SER A 455 -7.59 21.16 -7.99
C SER A 455 -7.19 20.73 -6.56
N ALA A 456 -6.20 19.84 -6.44
CA ALA A 456 -5.64 19.43 -5.16
C ALA A 456 -4.21 18.91 -5.27
N GLU A 457 -3.44 19.03 -4.18
CA GLU A 457 -2.14 18.38 -4.01
C GLU A 457 -2.08 17.67 -2.66
N PHE A 458 -1.58 16.44 -2.67
CA PHE A 458 -1.45 15.60 -1.49
C PHE A 458 0.00 15.22 -1.28
N PHE A 459 0.43 15.21 -0.02
CA PHE A 459 1.73 14.75 0.39
C PHE A 459 1.58 13.76 1.54
N ASP A 460 1.93 12.50 1.29
CA ASP A 460 1.98 11.45 2.31
C ASP A 460 3.37 10.84 2.39
N SER A 461 3.74 10.31 3.55
CA SER A 461 5.03 9.67 3.79
C SER A 461 4.93 8.45 4.69
N GLU A 462 5.84 7.51 4.52
CA GLU A 462 6.00 6.26 5.28
C GLU A 462 7.46 6.03 5.67
N ILE A 463 7.69 5.40 6.82
CA ILE A 463 9.04 5.10 7.31
C ILE A 463 9.40 3.65 6.97
N ILE A 464 10.50 3.47 6.23
CA ILE A 464 11.07 2.14 5.97
C ILE A 464 12.30 1.94 6.85
N THR A 465 12.31 0.88 7.65
CA THR A 465 13.44 0.55 8.52
C THR A 465 14.15 -0.70 8.02
N VAL A 466 15.43 -0.55 7.64
CA VAL A 466 16.26 -1.61 7.09
C VAL A 466 17.37 -1.94 8.08
N PHE A 467 17.36 -3.16 8.57
CA PHE A 467 18.38 -3.67 9.47
C PHE A 467 19.55 -4.28 8.70
N GLU A 468 20.71 -4.33 9.34
CA GLU A 468 21.84 -5.11 8.84
C GLU A 468 21.49 -6.60 8.90
N GLY A 469 21.79 -7.34 7.84
CA GLY A 469 21.59 -8.79 7.80
C GLY A 469 22.37 -9.45 8.95
N LEU A 470 21.67 -10.24 9.75
CA LEU A 470 22.29 -11.02 10.82
C LEU A 470 22.63 -12.41 10.28
N GLU A 471 23.92 -12.71 10.17
CA GLU A 471 24.39 -14.06 9.83
C GLU A 471 24.22 -14.97 11.06
N VAL A 472 23.18 -15.80 11.03
CA VAL A 472 22.85 -16.77 12.09
C VAL A 472 22.43 -18.10 11.48
N TRP A 473 22.58 -19.18 12.24
CA TRP A 473 22.28 -20.56 11.83
C TRP A 473 21.36 -21.22 12.85
N ALA A 474 20.56 -22.19 12.41
CA ALA A 474 19.62 -22.87 13.30
C ALA A 474 20.37 -23.65 14.38
N ASP A 475 20.00 -23.42 15.64
CA ASP A 475 20.49 -24.14 16.82
C ASP A 475 19.40 -25.14 17.21
N ILE A 476 19.52 -26.38 16.69
CA ILE A 476 18.42 -27.35 16.69
C ILE A 476 18.26 -28.02 18.05
N ASP A 477 19.36 -28.25 18.76
CA ASP A 477 19.38 -28.94 20.05
C ASP A 477 19.59 -28.01 21.25
N GLY A 478 19.94 -26.74 21.01
CA GLY A 478 19.94 -25.66 21.99
C GLY A 478 21.25 -25.50 22.76
N ASP A 479 22.39 -25.90 22.19
CA ASP A 479 23.71 -25.78 22.83
C ASP A 479 24.45 -24.47 22.52
N GLY A 480 23.93 -23.67 21.58
CA GLY A 480 24.51 -22.40 21.15
C GLY A 480 25.46 -22.50 19.95
N TYR A 481 25.55 -23.64 19.30
CA TYR A 481 26.18 -23.85 18.00
C TYR A 481 25.13 -24.07 16.91
N GLY A 482 25.44 -23.68 15.67
CA GLY A 482 24.45 -23.69 14.59
C GLY A 482 24.84 -24.57 13.41
N ASP A 483 23.84 -25.14 12.72
CA ASP A 483 24.03 -25.98 11.54
C ASP A 483 24.37 -25.15 10.29
N LEU A 484 25.56 -25.36 9.71
CA LEU A 484 26.03 -24.71 8.48
C LEU A 484 25.06 -24.83 7.29
N ASN A 485 24.28 -25.90 7.22
CA ASN A 485 23.34 -26.16 6.12
C ASN A 485 21.98 -25.46 6.31
N PHE A 486 21.73 -24.88 7.49
CA PHE A 486 20.48 -24.20 7.82
C PHE A 486 20.73 -22.76 8.29
N PRO A 487 21.19 -21.87 7.39
CA PRO A 487 21.22 -20.44 7.67
C PRO A 487 19.80 -19.93 7.95
N VAL A 488 19.67 -19.12 8.98
CA VAL A 488 18.41 -18.54 9.47
C VAL A 488 18.40 -17.07 9.11
N ASN A 489 17.30 -16.58 8.55
CA ASN A 489 17.10 -15.14 8.40
C ASN A 489 16.80 -14.55 9.79
N GLY A 490 17.83 -14.07 10.49
CA GLY A 490 17.72 -13.51 11.84
C GLY A 490 16.89 -12.22 11.93
N CYS A 491 16.45 -11.68 10.79
CA CYS A 491 15.67 -10.46 10.71
C CYS A 491 14.18 -10.69 10.43
N ASP A 492 13.80 -11.93 10.14
CA ASP A 492 12.41 -12.30 9.99
C ASP A 492 11.80 -12.48 11.39
N ALA A 493 10.99 -11.51 11.82
CA ALA A 493 10.32 -11.56 13.11
C ALA A 493 9.30 -12.71 13.23
N THR A 494 8.93 -13.34 12.11
CA THR A 494 8.09 -14.56 12.11
C THR A 494 8.90 -15.83 12.34
N ASN A 495 10.22 -15.76 12.22
CA ASN A 495 11.11 -16.87 12.47
C ASN A 495 11.22 -17.14 13.97
N THR A 496 10.82 -18.34 14.37
CA THR A 496 10.84 -18.80 15.76
C THR A 496 11.88 -19.89 16.00
N THR A 497 12.66 -20.22 14.98
CA THR A 497 13.76 -21.19 15.07
C THR A 497 14.83 -20.61 16.01
N PRO A 498 15.23 -21.32 17.07
CA PRO A 498 16.41 -20.95 17.85
C PRO A 498 17.64 -20.87 16.94
N TYR A 499 18.56 -19.97 17.25
CA TYR A 499 19.71 -19.72 16.38
C TYR A 499 20.98 -19.39 17.15
N ALA A 500 22.11 -19.70 16.52
CA ALA A 500 23.46 -19.38 16.96
C ALA A 500 24.14 -18.39 15.98
N PHE A 501 25.15 -17.67 16.48
CA PHE A 501 25.98 -16.73 15.69
C PHE A 501 27.20 -17.39 15.04
N ASN A 502 27.22 -18.73 15.02
CA ASN A 502 28.24 -19.55 14.41
C ASN A 502 27.57 -20.69 13.64
N SER A 503 28.36 -21.35 12.79
CA SER A 503 27.92 -22.44 11.92
C SER A 503 28.72 -23.72 12.20
N GLU A 504 29.11 -23.93 13.45
CA GLU A 504 30.18 -24.86 13.83
C GLU A 504 29.65 -26.14 14.50
N ASP A 505 28.33 -26.33 14.54
CA ASP A 505 27.74 -27.55 15.12
C ASP A 505 28.15 -28.79 14.31
N CYS A 506 28.63 -29.81 15.01
CA CYS A 506 29.01 -31.09 14.41
C CYS A 506 27.97 -32.19 14.60
N ASN A 507 26.96 -32.00 15.45
CA ASN A 507 25.81 -32.88 15.60
C ASN A 507 24.54 -32.13 16.05
N ASP A 508 23.73 -31.73 15.07
CA ASP A 508 22.49 -30.94 15.28
C ASP A 508 21.35 -31.65 16.06
N ASN A 509 21.59 -32.84 16.61
CA ASN A 509 20.61 -33.59 17.39
C ASN A 509 21.03 -33.81 18.86
N GLU A 510 22.24 -33.43 19.23
CA GLU A 510 22.85 -33.78 20.51
C GLU A 510 23.63 -32.60 21.10
N ALA A 511 22.97 -31.85 21.98
CA ALA A 511 23.50 -30.65 22.66
C ALA A 511 24.76 -30.87 23.54
N ALA A 512 25.28 -32.09 23.59
CA ALA A 512 26.53 -32.45 24.25
C ALA A 512 27.69 -32.65 23.27
N ILE A 513 27.47 -32.45 21.97
CA ILE A 513 28.43 -32.70 20.91
C ILE A 513 28.59 -31.42 20.08
N TYR A 514 29.55 -30.59 20.46
CA TYR A 514 29.84 -29.30 19.84
C TYR A 514 31.31 -28.92 20.02
N PRO A 515 31.86 -27.98 19.22
CA PRO A 515 33.25 -27.57 19.33
C PRO A 515 33.68 -27.19 20.76
N GLY A 516 34.61 -27.97 21.33
CA GLY A 516 35.12 -27.77 22.68
C GLY A 516 34.18 -28.21 23.82
N ALA A 517 33.18 -29.04 23.54
CA ALA A 517 32.33 -29.65 24.56
C ALA A 517 33.15 -30.49 25.56
N PRO A 518 32.74 -30.59 26.84
CA PRO A 518 33.30 -31.55 27.77
C PRO A 518 32.89 -32.98 27.37
N GLY A 519 33.77 -33.96 27.63
CA GLY A 519 33.47 -35.36 27.32
C GLY A 519 32.36 -35.93 28.20
N THR A 520 31.55 -36.84 27.64
CA THR A 520 30.45 -37.52 28.36
C THR A 520 30.81 -38.92 28.86
N PHE A 521 32.04 -39.38 28.60
CA PHE A 521 32.48 -40.76 28.79
C PHE A 521 31.65 -41.81 28.04
N GLU A 522 31.01 -41.45 26.93
CA GLU A 522 30.19 -42.39 26.13
C GLU A 522 30.96 -43.01 24.95
N GLY A 523 32.25 -42.71 24.81
CA GLY A 523 33.06 -43.20 23.69
C GLY A 523 32.72 -42.51 22.37
N VAL A 524 32.28 -41.26 22.45
CA VAL A 524 31.95 -40.39 21.31
C VAL A 524 32.82 -39.15 21.36
N ASP A 525 33.19 -38.60 20.20
CA ASP A 525 33.90 -37.33 20.10
C ASP A 525 32.88 -36.21 20.38
N ASN A 526 32.90 -35.67 21.58
CA ASN A 526 31.98 -34.63 22.03
C ASN A 526 32.46 -33.27 21.55
N ASN A 527 33.78 -33.05 21.51
CA ASN A 527 34.36 -31.74 21.29
C ASN A 527 34.62 -31.42 19.80
N CYS A 528 34.33 -32.36 18.90
CA CYS A 528 34.42 -32.25 17.44
C CYS A 528 35.85 -32.04 16.92
N ASP A 529 36.89 -32.54 17.60
CA ASP A 529 38.28 -32.46 17.15
C ASP A 529 38.75 -33.69 16.35
N GLU A 530 37.83 -34.60 16.05
CA GLU A 530 38.03 -35.89 15.36
C GLU A 530 38.81 -36.92 16.19
N ILE A 531 39.02 -36.68 17.49
CA ILE A 531 39.80 -37.52 18.39
C ILE A 531 38.97 -37.85 19.62
N ILE A 532 38.79 -39.15 19.90
CA ILE A 532 38.21 -39.58 21.18
C ILE A 532 39.36 -39.73 22.17
N GLU A 533 39.46 -38.82 23.15
CA GLU A 533 40.46 -38.89 24.20
C GLU A 533 39.96 -38.41 25.57
N GLY A 534 40.72 -38.72 26.63
CA GLY A 534 40.46 -38.17 27.97
C GLY A 534 39.07 -38.52 28.52
N ASP A 535 38.26 -37.48 28.74
CA ASP A 535 36.89 -37.57 29.26
C ASP A 535 35.84 -37.99 28.22
N GLU A 536 36.23 -38.21 26.96
CA GLU A 536 35.37 -38.75 25.89
C GLU A 536 35.46 -40.28 25.78
N GLU A 537 36.49 -40.89 26.37
CA GLU A 537 36.67 -42.33 26.34
C GLU A 537 35.56 -43.04 27.14
N LEU A 538 35.04 -44.14 26.60
CA LEU A 538 33.92 -44.89 27.20
C LEU A 538 34.23 -45.26 28.67
N ALA A 539 33.42 -44.75 29.60
CA ALA A 539 33.42 -45.19 30.99
C ALA A 539 32.81 -46.58 31.08
N ILE A 540 33.63 -47.57 31.42
CA ILE A 540 33.19 -48.89 31.80
C ILE A 540 33.04 -48.86 33.31
N GLU A 541 31.80 -48.79 33.77
CA GLU A 541 31.47 -48.84 35.19
C GLU A 541 31.66 -50.25 35.76
N GLY A 542 32.32 -50.35 36.90
CA GLY A 542 32.46 -51.60 37.65
C GLY A 542 33.40 -51.48 38.83
N CYS A 543 33.54 -52.56 39.60
CA CYS A 543 34.46 -52.57 40.73
C CYS A 543 35.92 -52.56 40.25
N MET A 544 36.65 -51.49 40.59
CA MET A 544 38.07 -51.31 40.24
C MET A 544 39.06 -51.87 41.27
N ASP A 545 38.59 -52.40 42.42
CA ASP A 545 39.45 -52.93 43.46
C ASP A 545 39.79 -54.42 43.21
N PRO A 546 41.07 -54.78 42.96
CA PRO A 546 41.48 -56.16 42.71
C PRO A 546 41.20 -57.14 43.86
N ILE A 547 40.91 -56.66 45.09
CA ILE A 547 40.61 -57.52 46.25
C ILE A 547 39.11 -57.81 46.41
N ALA A 548 38.24 -57.11 45.68
CA ALA A 548 36.81 -57.34 45.73
C ALA A 548 36.41 -58.56 44.88
N SER A 549 35.42 -59.33 45.34
CA SER A 549 35.00 -60.56 44.67
C SER A 549 34.35 -60.33 43.30
N ASN A 550 33.90 -59.10 43.01
CA ASN A 550 33.35 -58.68 41.72
C ASN A 550 34.26 -57.69 40.97
N TYR A 551 35.57 -57.72 41.22
CA TYR A 551 36.55 -56.93 40.45
C TYR A 551 36.37 -57.13 38.94
N ASP A 552 36.24 -56.02 38.21
CA ASP A 552 36.19 -56.00 36.75
C ASP A 552 37.47 -55.35 36.19
N PRO A 553 38.38 -56.12 35.55
CA PRO A 553 39.61 -55.57 34.98
C PRO A 553 39.38 -54.66 33.77
N SER A 554 38.16 -54.60 33.24
CA SER A 554 37.77 -53.68 32.17
C SER A 554 37.16 -52.38 32.68
N ALA A 555 36.84 -52.27 33.97
CA ALA A 555 36.28 -51.05 34.54
C ALA A 555 37.29 -49.89 34.50
N THR A 556 36.87 -48.76 33.92
CA THR A 556 37.63 -47.51 33.85
C THR A 556 37.17 -46.50 34.91
N VAL A 557 35.96 -46.67 35.46
CA VAL A 557 35.38 -45.84 36.54
C VAL A 557 34.73 -46.75 37.59
N SER A 558 34.94 -46.44 38.88
CA SER A 558 34.34 -47.17 40.00
C SER A 558 32.87 -46.80 40.15
N ASP A 559 31.99 -47.79 40.14
CA ASP A 559 30.54 -47.63 40.36
C ASP A 559 30.12 -47.88 41.83
N ASP A 560 31.11 -47.96 42.74
CA ASP A 560 30.96 -48.31 44.15
C ASP A 560 30.28 -49.68 44.38
N SER A 561 30.26 -50.54 43.36
CA SER A 561 29.66 -51.89 43.46
C SER A 561 30.58 -52.91 44.11
N CYS A 562 31.80 -52.55 44.53
CA CYS A 562 32.76 -53.50 45.09
C CYS A 562 32.17 -54.29 46.27
N ILE A 563 32.06 -55.60 46.08
CA ILE A 563 31.62 -56.55 47.08
C ILE A 563 32.86 -57.12 47.73
N TYR A 564 33.09 -56.69 48.96
CA TYR A 564 34.06 -57.30 49.85
C TYR A 564 33.34 -58.39 50.63
N ILE A 565 33.82 -59.62 50.52
CA ILE A 565 33.36 -60.69 51.40
C ILE A 565 33.95 -60.39 52.77
N GLU A 566 33.12 -59.81 53.65
CA GLU A 566 33.45 -59.74 55.07
C GLU A 566 33.63 -61.16 55.56
N CYS A 567 34.81 -61.45 56.09
CA CYS A 567 35.20 -62.78 56.51
C CYS A 567 35.12 -62.89 58.03
N PRO A 568 33.98 -63.31 58.60
CA PRO A 568 33.79 -63.27 60.04
C PRO A 568 34.76 -64.27 60.65
N GLY A 569 35.72 -63.82 61.44
CA GLY A 569 36.73 -64.69 62.08
C GLY A 569 38.14 -64.65 61.49
N ASP A 570 38.40 -63.85 60.44
CA ASP A 570 39.76 -63.43 60.08
C ASP A 570 40.06 -62.10 60.80
N PHE A 571 40.61 -62.21 62.01
CA PHE A 571 40.83 -61.04 62.87
C PHE A 571 42.12 -60.29 62.52
N ASN A 572 43.05 -60.98 61.88
CA ASN A 572 44.34 -60.41 61.50
C ASN A 572 44.35 -59.88 60.04
N SER A 573 43.27 -60.10 59.30
CA SER A 573 43.02 -59.64 57.93
C SER A 573 44.03 -60.19 56.90
N ASP A 574 44.47 -61.45 57.06
CA ASP A 574 45.37 -62.12 56.10
C ASP A 574 44.64 -62.91 55.00
N GLY A 575 43.31 -62.88 55.00
CA GLY A 575 42.44 -63.57 54.04
C GLY A 575 42.22 -65.04 54.37
N THR A 576 42.67 -65.54 55.52
CA THR A 576 42.55 -66.94 55.91
C THR A 576 42.23 -67.11 57.39
N ILE A 577 41.26 -67.97 57.75
CA ILE A 577 40.96 -68.24 59.16
C ILE A 577 41.89 -69.32 59.70
N THR A 578 42.95 -68.92 60.40
CA THR A 578 44.01 -69.81 60.86
C THR A 578 44.19 -69.80 62.38
N VAL A 579 45.24 -70.50 62.85
CA VAL A 579 45.62 -70.48 64.27
C VAL A 579 45.89 -69.05 64.74
N ASN A 580 46.35 -68.16 63.86
CA ASN A 580 46.66 -66.78 64.24
C ASN A 580 45.38 -66.03 64.66
N ASP A 581 44.28 -66.21 63.95
CA ASP A 581 42.99 -65.60 64.28
C ASP A 581 42.37 -66.19 65.54
N LEU A 582 42.52 -67.51 65.70
CA LEU A 582 42.14 -68.17 66.94
C LEU A 582 42.94 -67.64 68.13
N LEU A 583 44.22 -67.30 67.94
CA LEU A 583 45.05 -66.72 69.01
C LEU A 583 44.61 -65.30 69.35
N GLU A 584 44.17 -64.51 68.37
CA GLU A 584 43.60 -63.19 68.62
C GLU A 584 42.30 -63.28 69.42
N LEU A 585 41.39 -64.18 69.04
CA LEU A 585 40.17 -64.43 69.81
C LEU A 585 40.47 -64.90 71.24
N LEU A 586 41.46 -65.80 71.40
CA LEU A 586 41.86 -66.28 72.73
C LEU A 586 42.55 -65.20 73.56
N ALA A 587 43.18 -64.20 72.94
CA ALA A 587 43.81 -63.09 73.65
C ALA A 587 42.77 -62.18 74.34
N GLU A 588 41.58 -62.07 73.76
CA GLU A 588 40.46 -61.33 74.34
C GLU A 588 39.47 -62.21 75.11
N PHE A 589 39.76 -63.51 75.33
CA PHE A 589 38.83 -64.42 75.98
C PHE A 589 38.44 -63.96 77.39
N GLY A 590 37.14 -63.74 77.61
CA GLY A 590 36.58 -63.14 78.83
C GLY A 590 36.43 -61.63 78.79
N CYS A 591 36.66 -60.97 77.64
CA CYS A 591 36.33 -59.57 77.41
C CYS A 591 34.81 -59.33 77.53
N THR A 592 34.44 -58.12 78.02
CA THR A 592 33.05 -57.77 78.36
C THR A 592 32.59 -56.40 77.84
N GLU A 593 33.47 -55.65 77.16
CA GLU A 593 33.15 -54.36 76.54
C GLU A 593 34.22 -54.01 75.50
N GLY A 594 33.82 -53.57 74.30
CA GLY A 594 34.73 -53.14 73.24
C GLY A 594 35.60 -54.24 72.65
N CYS A 595 35.11 -55.49 72.66
CA CYS A 595 35.87 -56.64 72.20
C CYS A 595 35.91 -56.69 70.68
N SER A 596 37.10 -56.80 70.11
CA SER A 596 37.31 -56.78 68.66
C SER A 596 37.06 -58.15 68.02
N THR A 597 37.09 -59.22 68.83
CA THR A 597 36.95 -60.61 68.37
C THR A 597 35.63 -61.28 68.77
N ASP A 598 34.59 -60.49 69.05
CA ASP A 598 33.23 -60.98 69.31
C ASP A 598 32.58 -61.43 68.01
N MET A 599 32.32 -62.73 67.88
CA MET A 599 31.84 -63.33 66.64
C MET A 599 30.33 -63.41 66.54
N ASN A 600 29.63 -63.42 67.66
CA ASN A 600 28.18 -63.58 67.69
C ASN A 600 27.45 -62.25 67.95
N GLY A 601 28.20 -61.18 68.25
CA GLY A 601 27.70 -59.82 68.43
C GLY A 601 27.00 -59.59 69.76
N ASP A 602 27.23 -60.43 70.77
CA ASP A 602 26.65 -60.30 72.11
C ASP A 602 27.46 -59.38 73.05
N ASN A 603 28.55 -58.80 72.56
CA ASN A 603 29.56 -57.96 73.21
C ASN A 603 30.45 -58.68 74.24
N PHE A 604 30.45 -60.01 74.25
CA PHE A 604 31.35 -60.82 75.08
C PHE A 604 32.21 -61.73 74.22
N VAL A 605 33.47 -61.94 74.62
CA VAL A 605 34.28 -63.03 74.02
C VAL A 605 34.22 -64.23 74.94
N SER A 606 33.44 -65.22 74.53
CA SER A 606 33.07 -66.37 75.35
C SER A 606 33.33 -67.70 74.64
N VAL A 607 32.91 -68.79 75.28
CA VAL A 607 32.92 -70.12 74.65
C VAL A 607 32.07 -70.14 73.37
N ALA A 608 31.03 -69.31 73.28
CA ALA A 608 30.19 -69.24 72.09
C ALA A 608 31.02 -68.75 70.88
N ASP A 609 31.85 -67.73 71.07
CA ASP A 609 32.70 -67.13 70.03
C ASP A 609 33.84 -68.06 69.63
N LEU A 610 34.44 -68.74 70.61
CA LEU A 610 35.40 -69.80 70.37
C LEU A 610 34.81 -70.96 69.55
N LEU A 611 33.54 -71.32 69.79
CA LEU A 611 32.87 -72.35 68.99
C LEU A 611 32.52 -71.85 67.59
N SER A 612 32.17 -70.56 67.45
CA SER A 612 31.93 -69.91 66.16
C SER A 612 33.19 -69.90 65.29
N ILE A 613 34.36 -69.52 65.81
CA ILE A 613 35.60 -69.51 65.02
C ILE A 613 36.03 -70.92 64.64
N LEU A 614 35.86 -71.89 65.56
CA LEU A 614 36.20 -73.30 65.30
C LEU A 614 35.29 -73.95 64.25
N ALA A 615 34.06 -73.45 64.06
CA ALA A 615 33.14 -73.97 63.05
C ALA A 615 33.55 -73.61 61.62
N ILE A 616 34.28 -72.51 61.45
CA ILE A 616 34.77 -71.98 60.17
C ILE A 616 36.31 -72.01 60.07
N PHE A 617 36.98 -72.65 61.04
CA PHE A 617 38.42 -72.70 61.11
C PHE A 617 39.02 -73.43 59.90
N GLY A 618 39.96 -72.79 59.22
CA GLY A 618 40.61 -73.31 58.02
C GLY A 618 39.87 -73.06 56.71
N THR A 619 38.80 -72.24 56.71
CA THR A 619 38.22 -71.73 55.46
C THR A 619 39.06 -70.60 54.91
N LEU A 620 39.20 -70.55 53.58
CA LEU A 620 39.73 -69.39 52.87
C LEU A 620 38.62 -68.36 52.71
N CYS A 621 38.97 -67.08 52.87
CA CYS A 621 38.10 -65.96 52.54
C CYS A 621 38.17 -65.72 51.03
N ASP A 622 37.39 -66.47 50.25
CA ASP A 622 37.21 -66.24 48.80
C ASP A 622 35.93 -65.45 48.54
#